data_AF-A0A7S4B1V4-F1
#
_entry.id   AF-A0A7S4B1V4-F1
#
_cell.length_a   1.000
_cell.length_b   1.000
_cell.length_c   1.000
_cell.angle_alpha   90.00
_cell.angle_beta   90.00
_cell.angle_gamma   90.00
#
_symmetry.space_group_name_H-M   'P 1'
#
loop_
_entity.id
_entity.type
_entity.pdbx_description
1 polymer ?
#
loop_
_entity_poly.entity_id
_entity_poly.type
_entity_poly.pdbx_seq_one_letter_code
_entity_poly.pdbx_strand_id
1 'polypeptide(L)'
;SGEKLVFQLPMRVTSKGLAHGQSNATVALNVALAESYVLQVPFKAVVSSEPSAEQCKLLINASEALRGVIGQEVLLKLSARDVDGLPTEDNSNFRIIASIRRLREDGSAELVDDITLEIYHEERDIYVVRLVPSRLGNFLLSLRLVQYGESHDFPQLATLIVDECPLGYVELDDGYCGCPSGKYFDKAVGDCEPCPRHTSSADGESECNVCASGFYRDLASTPATPLSCKYCPDGAVCPWNSTLSTLVLKKNYWRLSPMSMELRACSTTSVTPCDGGPGTSPDGYCAKGNSGPLCQICTSDDQFFSAPTNQCEDCPSAASVAIPMLVVVGTLVAITLFSKERCTTSFCTGRRPTSTEEGALSSALTKFNHYASQMGLWAKLKIMIYWYQIVTSLPIIYSVSFDVDYFTLMEPLASIFDVGHFIDFPSPCFNTSYTLNLLMRCLVPAVS
;
A
#
# COMPACT_ATOMS: atom_id res chain seq x y z
N SER A 1 -22.14 107.03 2.26
CA SER A 1 -21.27 106.06 2.94
C SER A 1 -21.82 104.67 2.63
N GLY A 2 -21.04 103.85 1.90
CA GLY A 2 -21.46 102.52 1.49
C GLY A 2 -21.27 101.50 2.61
N GLU A 3 -22.25 101.38 3.50
CA GLU A 3 -22.29 100.28 4.47
C GLU A 3 -22.95 99.06 3.81
N LYS A 4 -22.15 98.02 3.57
CA LYS A 4 -22.63 96.69 3.18
C LYS A 4 -23.18 96.01 4.43
N LEU A 5 -24.49 95.80 4.50
CA LEU A 5 -25.11 94.90 5.46
C LEU A 5 -24.85 93.46 5.02
N VAL A 6 -24.03 92.72 5.77
CA VAL A 6 -23.78 91.29 5.57
C VAL A 6 -24.59 90.53 6.60
N PHE A 7 -25.55 89.73 6.15
CA PHE A 7 -26.32 88.82 7.01
C PHE A 7 -25.78 87.41 6.83
N GLN A 8 -25.38 86.75 7.93
CA GLN A 8 -25.13 85.31 7.95
C GLN A 8 -26.35 84.63 8.57
N LEU A 9 -27.06 83.83 7.78
CA LEU A 9 -28.17 83.00 8.25
C LEU A 9 -27.73 81.54 8.29
N PRO A 10 -27.66 80.91 9.48
CA PRO A 10 -27.47 79.46 9.56
C PRO A 10 -28.75 78.77 9.11
N MET A 11 -28.72 78.11 7.94
CA MET A 11 -29.81 77.27 7.47
C MET A 11 -29.52 75.82 7.81
N ARG A 12 -30.50 75.13 8.41
CA ARG A 12 -30.43 73.69 8.67
C ARG A 12 -31.45 73.01 7.75
N VAL A 13 -30.96 72.34 6.70
CA VAL A 13 -31.81 71.59 5.77
C VAL A 13 -31.97 70.17 6.30
N THR A 14 -33.21 69.77 6.60
CA THR A 14 -33.54 68.38 6.92
C THR A 14 -34.25 67.77 5.71
N SER A 15 -33.55 66.95 4.94
CA SER A 15 -34.14 66.20 3.82
C SER A 15 -34.90 64.99 4.35
N LYS A 16 -36.21 65.14 4.58
CA LYS A 16 -37.10 63.97 4.68
C LYS A 16 -37.80 63.78 3.34
N GLY A 17 -37.44 62.72 2.61
CA GLY A 17 -38.21 62.21 1.47
C GLY A 17 -38.04 62.94 0.13
N LEU A 18 -36.89 63.54 -0.14
CA LEU A 18 -36.60 64.08 -1.48
C LEU A 18 -36.08 62.96 -2.38
N ALA A 19 -36.95 62.46 -3.27
CA ALA A 19 -36.54 61.57 -4.35
C ALA A 19 -35.56 62.27 -5.30
N HIS A 20 -34.63 61.49 -5.86
CA HIS A 20 -33.52 61.93 -6.70
C HIS A 20 -33.97 62.90 -7.81
N GLY A 21 -33.45 64.12 -7.77
CA GLY A 21 -33.72 65.18 -8.73
C GLY A 21 -33.51 66.55 -8.10
N GLN A 22 -33.02 67.53 -8.89
CA GLN A 22 -32.87 68.92 -8.46
C GLN A 22 -34.17 69.43 -7.84
N SER A 23 -34.20 69.52 -6.51
CA SER A 23 -35.35 70.01 -5.79
C SER A 23 -35.16 71.51 -5.60
N ASN A 24 -35.89 72.30 -6.38
CA ASN A 24 -35.88 73.75 -6.21
C ASN A 24 -36.75 74.09 -4.99
N ALA A 25 -36.14 74.50 -3.89
CA ALA A 25 -36.86 75.06 -2.74
C ALA A 25 -36.73 76.58 -2.74
N THR A 26 -37.87 77.28 -2.81
CA THR A 26 -37.91 78.74 -2.70
C THR A 26 -38.19 79.10 -1.25
N VAL A 27 -37.20 79.70 -0.57
CA VAL A 27 -37.38 80.20 0.81
C VAL A 27 -37.55 81.71 0.74
N ALA A 28 -38.71 82.22 1.16
CA ALA A 28 -38.94 83.65 1.26
C ALA A 28 -38.33 84.19 2.56
N LEU A 29 -37.41 85.16 2.45
CA LEU A 29 -36.87 85.88 3.60
C LEU A 29 -37.58 87.22 3.73
N ASN A 30 -38.30 87.42 4.84
CA ASN A 30 -38.92 88.70 5.15
C ASN A 30 -37.97 89.50 6.05
N VAL A 31 -37.33 90.52 5.50
CA VAL A 31 -36.52 91.47 6.28
C VAL A 31 -37.39 92.70 6.55
N ALA A 32 -37.77 92.91 7.82
CA ALA A 32 -38.49 94.10 8.24
C ALA A 32 -37.47 95.22 8.54
N LEU A 33 -37.46 96.25 7.70
CA LEU A 33 -36.77 97.51 7.97
C LEU A 33 -37.81 98.51 8.49
N ALA A 34 -37.42 99.29 9.50
CA ALA A 34 -38.29 100.14 10.31
C ALA A 34 -39.53 100.71 9.58
N GLU A 35 -40.67 100.44 10.22
CA GLU A 35 -42.03 101.00 10.10
C GLU A 35 -42.75 101.16 8.75
N SER A 36 -42.19 100.87 7.56
CA SER A 36 -43.06 100.93 6.34
C SER A 36 -42.67 100.10 5.11
N TYR A 37 -41.55 99.37 5.11
CA TYR A 37 -41.09 98.70 3.88
C TYR A 37 -40.72 97.23 4.13
N VAL A 38 -41.46 96.32 3.49
CA VAL A 38 -41.11 94.89 3.39
C VAL A 38 -40.37 94.69 2.07
N LEU A 39 -39.07 94.41 2.14
CA LEU A 39 -38.29 94.03 0.97
C LEU A 39 -38.35 92.51 0.80
N GLN A 40 -39.10 92.01 -0.17
CA GLN A 40 -39.03 90.60 -0.57
C GLN A 40 -37.88 90.41 -1.56
N VAL A 41 -36.85 89.69 -1.14
CA VAL A 41 -35.72 89.34 -2.01
C VAL A 41 -35.84 87.86 -2.37
N PRO A 42 -36.28 87.50 -3.59
CA PRO A 42 -36.25 86.13 -4.04
C PRO A 42 -34.79 85.74 -4.32
N PHE A 43 -34.24 84.79 -3.57
CA PHE A 43 -33.00 84.13 -3.94
C PHE A 43 -33.29 82.65 -4.25
N LYS A 44 -32.59 82.12 -5.25
CA LYS A 44 -32.69 80.72 -5.65
C LYS A 44 -31.55 79.95 -4.99
N ALA A 45 -31.86 79.19 -3.95
CA ALA A 45 -30.91 78.24 -3.38
C ALA A 45 -30.98 76.94 -4.18
N VAL A 46 -29.93 76.64 -4.96
CA VAL A 46 -29.76 75.32 -5.58
C VAL A 46 -28.99 74.47 -4.58
N VAL A 47 -29.69 73.58 -3.88
CA VAL A 47 -29.05 72.58 -3.02
C VAL A 47 -28.73 71.37 -3.89
N SER A 48 -27.48 71.28 -4.34
CA SER A 48 -26.94 70.07 -4.95
C SER A 48 -26.33 69.23 -3.84
N SER A 49 -27.09 68.29 -3.28
CA SER A 49 -26.49 67.23 -2.49
C SER A 49 -26.00 66.17 -3.46
N GLU A 50 -24.72 66.21 -3.82
CA GLU A 50 -24.06 64.98 -4.29
C GLU A 50 -24.00 64.05 -3.07
N PRO A 51 -24.71 62.90 -3.06
CA PRO A 51 -24.52 61.94 -2.00
C PRO A 51 -23.06 61.49 -2.04
N SER A 52 -22.30 61.85 -1.01
CA SER A 52 -20.97 61.30 -0.83
C SER A 52 -21.13 59.79 -0.60
N ALA A 53 -20.47 58.99 -1.44
CA ALA A 53 -20.43 57.53 -1.38
C ALA A 53 -19.96 56.95 -0.02
N GLU A 54 -19.52 57.79 0.92
CA GLU A 54 -19.09 57.41 2.27
C GLU A 54 -20.24 57.05 3.24
N GLN A 55 -21.51 57.19 2.86
CA GLN A 55 -22.65 57.04 3.79
C GLN A 55 -23.31 55.65 3.82
N CYS A 56 -23.13 54.81 2.80
CA CYS A 56 -23.59 53.43 2.83
C CYS A 56 -22.76 52.61 3.84
N LYS A 57 -23.37 52.20 4.96
CA LYS A 57 -22.72 51.37 5.98
C LYS A 57 -23.29 49.96 5.98
N LEU A 58 -22.43 49.01 5.66
CA LEU A 58 -22.67 47.60 5.89
C LEU A 58 -22.08 47.23 7.25
N LEU A 59 -22.93 46.88 8.21
CA LEU A 59 -22.51 46.44 9.54
C LEU A 59 -22.47 44.91 9.55
N ILE A 60 -21.27 44.37 9.66
CA ILE A 60 -21.04 42.93 9.71
C ILE A 60 -20.70 42.60 11.16
N ASN A 61 -21.43 41.66 11.75
CA ASN A 61 -21.17 41.20 13.11
C ASN A 61 -20.18 40.03 13.16
N ALA A 62 -19.23 39.98 12.21
CA ALA A 62 -18.21 38.94 12.12
C ALA A 62 -16.83 39.60 12.26
N SER A 63 -16.26 39.52 13.45
CA SER A 63 -14.88 39.97 13.71
C SER A 63 -13.85 38.84 13.55
N GLU A 64 -14.31 37.61 13.34
CA GLU A 64 -13.49 36.40 13.24
C GLU A 64 -13.76 35.67 11.92
N ALA A 65 -12.77 34.86 11.48
CA ALA A 65 -12.95 33.98 10.33
C ALA A 65 -14.08 32.98 10.61
N LEU A 66 -14.99 32.83 9.65
CA LEU A 66 -16.04 31.82 9.71
C LEU A 66 -15.40 30.45 9.51
N ARG A 67 -15.73 29.46 10.35
CA ARG A 67 -15.35 28.07 10.15
C ARG A 67 -16.55 27.27 9.66
N GLY A 68 -16.35 26.41 8.67
CA GLY A 68 -17.39 25.59 8.08
C GLY A 68 -16.94 24.15 7.87
N VAL A 69 -17.91 23.25 7.84
CA VAL A 69 -17.74 21.84 7.43
C VAL A 69 -18.33 21.69 6.04
N ILE A 70 -17.73 20.88 5.18
CA ILE A 70 -18.31 20.60 3.84
C ILE A 70 -19.77 20.14 3.98
N GLY A 71 -20.64 20.62 3.10
CA GLY A 71 -22.05 20.26 3.04
C GLY A 71 -22.92 20.78 4.19
N GLN A 72 -22.32 21.40 5.22
CA GLN A 72 -23.07 22.07 6.29
C GLN A 72 -23.28 23.55 5.96
N GLU A 73 -24.38 24.09 6.47
CA GLU A 73 -24.74 25.48 6.25
C GLU A 73 -23.95 26.39 7.19
N VAL A 74 -23.27 27.37 6.62
CA VAL A 74 -22.66 28.49 7.35
C VAL A 74 -23.52 29.72 7.10
N LEU A 75 -24.06 30.29 8.19
CA LEU A 75 -24.97 31.43 8.14
C LEU A 75 -24.24 32.70 8.58
N LEU A 76 -24.19 33.70 7.71
CA LEU A 76 -23.67 35.02 8.02
C LEU A 76 -24.81 36.04 8.06
N LYS A 77 -25.05 36.62 9.23
CA LYS A 77 -26.02 37.71 9.39
C LYS A 77 -25.36 39.06 9.13
N LEU A 78 -26.00 39.86 8.29
CA LEU A 78 -25.53 41.17 7.86
C LEU A 78 -26.62 42.20 8.12
N SER A 79 -26.22 43.40 8.54
CA SER A 79 -27.13 44.53 8.56
C SER A 79 -26.74 45.57 7.52
N ALA A 80 -27.68 45.87 6.62
CA ALA A 80 -27.52 46.87 5.58
C ALA A 80 -28.49 48.02 5.80
N ARG A 81 -27.97 49.24 5.74
CA ARG A 81 -28.75 50.47 5.78
C ARG A 81 -28.42 51.29 4.53
N ASP A 82 -29.41 51.99 4.00
CA ASP A 82 -29.19 52.88 2.85
C ASP A 82 -28.37 54.13 3.24
N VAL A 83 -28.11 55.00 2.26
CA VAL A 83 -27.42 56.30 2.45
C VAL A 83 -28.09 57.19 3.52
N ASP A 84 -29.39 57.03 3.74
CA ASP A 84 -30.17 57.79 4.72
C ASP A 84 -30.23 57.10 6.10
N GLY A 85 -29.59 55.93 6.24
CA GLY A 85 -29.60 55.12 7.47
C GLY A 85 -30.90 54.34 7.68
N LEU A 86 -31.77 54.30 6.68
CA LEU A 86 -33.08 53.66 6.74
C LEU A 86 -32.99 52.16 6.36
N PRO A 87 -34.00 51.39 6.81
CA PRO A 87 -34.23 50.03 6.36
C PRO A 87 -34.34 49.88 4.86
N THR A 88 -33.63 48.89 4.32
CA THR A 88 -33.61 48.58 2.89
C THR A 88 -34.84 47.79 2.42
N GLU A 89 -35.74 47.37 3.33
CA GLU A 89 -36.98 46.65 3.00
C GLU A 89 -37.92 47.43 2.06
N ASP A 90 -37.89 48.76 2.09
CA ASP A 90 -38.87 49.61 1.41
C ASP A 90 -38.42 50.08 0.00
N ASN A 91 -37.23 49.67 -0.47
CA ASN A 91 -36.64 50.22 -1.71
C ASN A 91 -36.43 49.15 -2.79
N SER A 92 -37.25 49.18 -3.85
CA SER A 92 -37.15 48.29 -5.01
C SER A 92 -35.85 48.42 -5.81
N ASN A 93 -35.01 49.40 -5.49
CA ASN A 93 -33.74 49.66 -6.19
C ASN A 93 -32.49 49.23 -5.41
N PHE A 94 -32.66 48.50 -4.31
CA PHE A 94 -31.55 47.99 -3.50
C PHE A 94 -31.31 46.50 -3.80
N ARG A 95 -30.07 46.15 -4.18
CA ARG A 95 -29.67 44.76 -4.47
C ARG A 95 -28.33 44.44 -3.84
N ILE A 96 -28.28 43.35 -3.06
CA ILE A 96 -27.03 42.76 -2.58
C ILE A 96 -26.59 41.70 -3.58
N ILE A 97 -25.35 41.77 -4.02
CA ILE A 97 -24.69 40.76 -4.85
C ILE A 97 -23.53 40.23 -4.03
N ALA A 98 -23.46 38.91 -3.85
CA ALA A 98 -22.31 38.29 -3.24
C ALA A 98 -21.48 37.54 -4.28
N SER A 99 -20.17 37.48 -4.04
CA SER A 99 -19.24 36.66 -4.81
C SER A 99 -18.28 35.98 -3.86
N ILE A 100 -17.91 34.76 -4.18
CA ILE A 100 -16.95 33.97 -3.43
C ILE A 100 -15.73 33.76 -4.31
N ARG A 101 -14.55 33.88 -3.69
CA ARG A 101 -13.29 33.51 -4.34
C ARG A 101 -12.50 32.58 -3.45
N ARG A 102 -11.89 31.54 -4.00
CA ARG A 102 -10.96 30.69 -3.26
C ARG A 102 -9.58 31.32 -3.25
N LEU A 103 -8.97 31.34 -2.07
CA LEU A 103 -7.57 31.72 -1.87
C LEU A 103 -6.68 30.53 -2.18
N ARG A 104 -5.74 30.73 -3.11
CA ARG A 104 -4.66 29.80 -3.39
C ARG A 104 -3.49 30.06 -2.42
N GLU A 105 -2.59 29.08 -2.32
CA GLU A 105 -1.38 29.19 -1.50
C GLU A 105 -0.45 30.33 -1.94
N ASP A 106 -0.48 30.69 -3.22
CA ASP A 106 0.27 31.83 -3.79
C ASP A 106 -0.36 33.20 -3.47
N GLY A 107 -1.46 33.22 -2.72
CA GLY A 107 -2.21 34.42 -2.36
C GLY A 107 -3.13 34.95 -3.45
N SER A 108 -3.20 34.29 -4.62
CA SER A 108 -4.16 34.64 -5.67
C SER A 108 -5.57 34.17 -5.31
N ALA A 109 -6.59 34.86 -5.84
CA ALA A 109 -7.99 34.57 -5.58
C ALA A 109 -8.73 34.27 -6.89
N GLU A 110 -9.37 33.10 -6.97
CA GLU A 110 -10.11 32.65 -8.15
C GLU A 110 -11.61 32.56 -7.85
N LEU A 111 -12.46 32.95 -8.79
CA LEU A 111 -13.91 32.71 -8.71
C LEU A 111 -14.19 31.21 -8.83
N VAL A 112 -15.00 30.67 -7.92
CA VAL A 112 -15.28 29.23 -7.90
C VAL A 112 -16.76 28.98 -7.65
N ASP A 113 -17.24 27.89 -8.26
CA ASP A 113 -18.60 27.37 -8.07
C ASP A 113 -18.66 26.30 -6.96
N ASP A 114 -17.60 26.17 -6.16
CA ASP A 114 -17.45 25.18 -5.08
C ASP A 114 -18.26 25.54 -3.81
N ILE A 115 -19.04 26.63 -3.82
CA ILE A 115 -19.90 27.01 -2.69
C ILE A 115 -21.27 27.45 -3.22
N THR A 116 -22.32 26.81 -2.72
CA THR A 116 -23.68 27.29 -2.93
C THR A 116 -23.90 28.52 -2.07
N LEU A 117 -24.23 29.64 -2.69
CA LEU A 117 -24.50 30.91 -2.02
C LEU A 117 -25.96 31.32 -2.24
N GLU A 118 -26.66 31.57 -1.14
CA GLU A 118 -28.02 32.11 -1.14
C GLU A 118 -28.08 33.32 -0.20
N ILE A 119 -28.80 34.37 -0.61
CA ILE A 119 -29.06 35.54 0.22
C ILE A 119 -30.56 35.64 0.38
N TYR A 120 -31.03 35.66 1.61
CA TYR A 120 -32.42 35.92 1.91
C TYR A 120 -32.57 36.96 3.02
N HIS A 121 -33.75 37.54 3.07
CA HIS A 121 -34.12 38.57 4.01
C HIS A 121 -34.86 37.92 5.20
N GLU A 122 -34.40 38.15 6.43
CA GLU A 122 -34.96 37.51 7.63
C GLU A 122 -35.89 38.47 8.40
N GLU A 123 -35.38 39.66 8.75
CA GLU A 123 -36.08 40.71 9.50
C GLU A 123 -35.60 42.09 9.02
N ARG A 124 -36.27 43.17 9.45
CA ARG A 124 -35.88 44.55 9.12
C ARG A 124 -34.38 44.79 9.28
N ASP A 125 -33.74 45.18 8.19
CA ASP A 125 -32.32 45.50 8.11
C ASP A 125 -31.41 44.28 8.29
N ILE A 126 -31.91 43.04 8.25
CA ILE A 126 -31.15 41.83 8.47
C ILE A 126 -31.23 40.91 7.24
N TYR A 127 -30.08 40.75 6.60
CA TYR A 127 -29.86 39.80 5.52
C TYR A 127 -29.07 38.60 6.04
N VAL A 128 -29.46 37.41 5.63
CA VAL A 128 -28.72 36.19 5.92
C VAL A 128 -28.10 35.68 4.63
N VAL A 129 -26.78 35.53 4.64
CA VAL A 129 -26.04 34.83 3.59
C VAL A 129 -25.83 33.39 4.05
N ARG A 130 -26.44 32.46 3.33
CA ARG A 130 -26.28 31.02 3.51
C ARG A 130 -25.21 30.53 2.54
N LEU A 131 -24.17 29.92 3.11
CA LEU A 131 -23.03 29.37 2.40
C LEU A 131 -23.00 27.85 2.65
N VAL A 132 -22.95 27.05 1.59
CA VAL A 132 -22.77 25.59 1.70
C VAL A 132 -21.55 25.20 0.89
N PRO A 133 -20.39 25.00 1.53
CA PRO A 133 -19.16 24.65 0.83
C PRO A 133 -19.18 23.19 0.38
N SER A 134 -18.67 22.90 -0.83
CA SER A 134 -18.51 21.55 -1.35
C SER A 134 -17.07 21.05 -1.36
N ARG A 135 -16.12 21.90 -0.96
CA ARG A 135 -14.67 21.63 -0.98
C ARG A 135 -13.92 22.30 0.17
N LEU A 136 -12.81 21.71 0.58
CA LEU A 136 -11.91 22.24 1.61
C LEU A 136 -11.09 23.41 1.06
N GLY A 137 -10.81 24.35 1.95
CA GLY A 137 -9.93 25.48 1.67
C GLY A 137 -10.39 26.80 2.29
N ASN A 138 -9.69 27.85 1.90
CA ASN A 138 -9.94 29.20 2.34
C ASN A 138 -10.70 29.97 1.26
N PHE A 139 -11.82 30.56 1.62
CA PHE A 139 -12.70 31.29 0.73
C PHE A 139 -12.89 32.71 1.23
N LEU A 140 -12.80 33.67 0.31
CA LEU A 140 -13.08 35.08 0.53
C LEU A 140 -14.50 35.39 0.04
N LEU A 141 -15.34 35.80 0.97
CA LEU A 141 -16.64 36.37 0.66
C LEU A 141 -16.47 37.87 0.36
N SER A 142 -16.94 38.31 -0.80
CA SER A 142 -17.01 39.72 -1.16
C SER A 142 -18.44 40.09 -1.48
N LEU A 143 -18.91 41.22 -0.95
CA LEU A 143 -20.26 41.72 -1.19
C LEU A 143 -20.20 43.00 -2.01
N ARG A 144 -21.20 43.18 -2.86
CA ARG A 144 -21.42 44.38 -3.66
C ARG A 144 -22.85 44.84 -3.42
N LEU A 145 -22.98 46.08 -2.98
CA LEU A 145 -24.26 46.74 -2.81
C LEU A 145 -24.53 47.58 -4.06
N VAL A 146 -25.65 47.32 -4.74
CA VAL A 146 -26.09 48.11 -5.90
C VAL A 146 -27.32 48.89 -5.49
N GLN A 147 -27.23 50.21 -5.56
CA GLN A 147 -28.31 51.13 -5.23
C GLN A 147 -28.41 52.21 -6.32
N TYR A 148 -29.60 52.39 -6.91
CA TYR A 148 -29.85 53.40 -7.96
C TYR A 148 -28.89 53.36 -9.16
N GLY A 149 -28.30 52.20 -9.45
CA GLY A 149 -27.33 52.04 -10.54
C GLY A 149 -25.88 52.33 -10.14
N GLU A 150 -25.65 52.82 -8.92
CA GLU A 150 -24.32 52.92 -8.33
C GLU A 150 -23.97 51.61 -7.60
N SER A 151 -22.70 51.22 -7.69
CA SER A 151 -22.19 49.98 -7.12
C SER A 151 -21.12 50.30 -6.08
N HIS A 152 -21.34 49.83 -4.86
CA HIS A 152 -20.38 49.92 -3.76
C HIS A 152 -19.83 48.53 -3.47
N ASP A 153 -18.52 48.36 -3.69
CA ASP A 153 -17.82 47.10 -3.46
C ASP A 153 -17.28 47.06 -2.03
N PHE A 154 -17.55 45.95 -1.34
CA PHE A 154 -17.01 45.60 -0.03
C PHE A 154 -16.10 44.37 -0.21
N PRO A 155 -14.84 44.58 -0.64
CA PRO A 155 -13.91 43.48 -0.86
C PRO A 155 -13.52 42.84 0.49
N GLN A 156 -13.44 41.50 0.51
CA GLN A 156 -12.97 40.71 1.66
C GLN A 156 -13.75 40.94 2.96
N LEU A 157 -15.06 40.77 2.87
CA LEU A 157 -15.98 40.99 3.97
C LEU A 157 -15.85 39.97 5.11
N ALA A 158 -15.57 38.71 4.74
CA ALA A 158 -15.29 37.63 5.67
C ALA A 158 -14.42 36.57 4.98
N THR A 159 -13.59 35.90 5.77
CA THR A 159 -12.86 34.70 5.36
C THR A 159 -13.60 33.49 5.91
N LEU A 160 -14.02 32.58 5.02
CA LEU A 160 -14.56 31.27 5.36
C LEU A 160 -13.44 30.23 5.24
N ILE A 161 -13.15 29.55 6.33
CA ILE A 161 -12.19 28.46 6.41
C ILE A 161 -13.00 27.16 6.48
N VAL A 162 -12.78 26.28 5.51
CA VAL A 162 -13.40 24.95 5.47
C VAL A 162 -12.28 23.93 5.58
N ASP A 163 -12.05 23.45 6.79
CA ASP A 163 -10.92 22.57 7.16
C ASP A 163 -11.37 21.20 7.67
N GLU A 164 -12.68 20.92 7.70
CA GLU A 164 -13.23 19.67 8.22
C GLU A 164 -14.20 19.01 7.24
N CYS A 165 -14.07 17.69 7.13
CA CYS A 165 -15.06 16.82 6.47
C CYS A 165 -16.22 16.49 7.41
N PRO A 166 -17.42 16.17 6.87
CA PRO A 166 -18.52 15.65 7.67
C PRO A 166 -18.11 14.39 8.45
N LEU A 167 -18.77 14.16 9.58
CA LEU A 167 -18.56 12.94 10.36
C LEU A 167 -18.75 11.69 9.48
N GLY A 168 -17.75 10.81 9.51
CA GLY A 168 -17.76 9.57 8.71
C GLY A 168 -17.09 9.68 7.34
N TYR A 169 -16.61 10.87 6.95
CA TYR A 169 -15.87 11.12 5.71
C TYR A 169 -14.41 11.48 6.00
N VAL A 170 -13.55 11.31 5.00
CA VAL A 170 -12.12 11.65 5.06
C VAL A 170 -11.75 12.64 3.95
N GLU A 171 -10.75 13.47 4.21
CA GLU A 171 -10.16 14.35 3.22
C GLU A 171 -9.41 13.55 2.15
N LEU A 172 -9.65 13.89 0.89
CA LEU A 172 -8.96 13.33 -0.27
C LEU A 172 -7.87 14.31 -0.76
N ASP A 173 -6.93 13.82 -1.56
CA ASP A 173 -5.80 14.60 -2.09
C ASP A 173 -6.22 15.84 -2.92
N ASP A 174 -7.45 15.84 -3.43
CA ASP A 174 -8.03 16.94 -4.20
C ASP A 174 -8.80 17.95 -3.33
N GLY A 175 -8.85 17.76 -2.02
CA GLY A 175 -9.55 18.61 -1.05
C GLY A 175 -11.07 18.41 -1.03
N TYR A 176 -11.58 17.34 -1.65
CA TYR A 176 -12.95 16.90 -1.44
C TYR A 176 -13.02 15.90 -0.28
N CYS A 177 -14.24 15.65 0.22
CA CYS A 177 -14.49 14.62 1.20
C CYS A 177 -15.00 13.35 0.52
N GLY A 178 -14.42 12.21 0.88
CA GLY A 178 -14.79 10.90 0.38
C GLY A 178 -15.11 9.91 1.49
N CYS A 179 -15.63 8.75 1.12
CA CYS A 179 -15.77 7.65 2.07
C CYS A 179 -14.40 7.10 2.45
N PRO A 180 -14.17 6.76 3.74
CA PRO A 180 -12.93 6.12 4.16
C PRO A 180 -12.81 4.71 3.57
N SER A 181 -11.58 4.24 3.47
CA SER A 181 -11.25 2.90 3.00
C SER A 181 -12.05 1.80 3.71
N GLY A 182 -12.54 0.85 2.91
CA GLY A 182 -13.47 -0.18 3.37
C GLY A 182 -14.95 0.23 3.38
N LYS A 183 -15.28 1.48 3.02
CA LYS A 183 -16.63 1.94 2.74
C LYS A 183 -16.75 2.50 1.32
N TYR A 184 -17.96 2.49 0.78
CA TYR A 184 -18.27 3.08 -0.52
C TYR A 184 -19.49 3.99 -0.40
N PHE A 185 -19.62 4.97 -1.29
CA PHE A 185 -20.75 5.89 -1.29
C PHE A 185 -21.97 5.26 -1.97
N ASP A 186 -23.04 5.01 -1.22
CA ASP A 186 -24.30 4.51 -1.77
C ASP A 186 -25.22 5.69 -2.12
N LYS A 187 -25.45 5.91 -3.43
CA LYS A 187 -26.32 6.99 -3.91
C LYS A 187 -27.78 6.86 -3.45
N ALA A 188 -28.27 5.65 -3.16
CA ALA A 188 -29.64 5.44 -2.72
C ALA A 188 -29.83 5.85 -1.26
N VAL A 189 -28.80 5.66 -0.43
CA VAL A 189 -28.80 6.05 0.99
C VAL A 189 -28.32 7.49 1.17
N GLY A 190 -27.38 7.93 0.33
CA GLY A 190 -26.69 9.21 0.46
C GLY A 190 -25.59 9.21 1.52
N ASP A 191 -25.05 8.05 1.87
CA ASP A 191 -24.04 7.88 2.93
C ASP A 191 -23.01 6.78 2.59
N CYS A 192 -21.94 6.70 3.37
CA CYS A 192 -20.88 5.71 3.26
C CYS A 192 -21.24 4.38 3.94
N GLU A 193 -21.57 3.39 3.13
CA GLU A 193 -21.90 2.04 3.56
C GLU A 193 -20.66 1.13 3.57
N PRO A 194 -20.57 0.13 4.47
CA PRO A 194 -19.44 -0.79 4.51
C PRO A 194 -19.44 -1.70 3.29
N CYS A 195 -18.24 -2.03 2.82
CA CYS A 195 -18.09 -2.97 1.73
C CYS A 195 -18.66 -4.37 2.05
N PRO A 196 -19.17 -5.10 1.05
CA PRO A 196 -19.53 -6.50 1.20
C PRO A 196 -18.40 -7.34 1.80
N ARG A 197 -18.75 -8.48 2.41
CA ARG A 197 -17.75 -9.35 3.05
C ARG A 197 -16.62 -9.71 2.08
N HIS A 198 -15.40 -9.69 2.60
CA HIS A 198 -14.13 -10.00 1.91
C HIS A 198 -13.64 -8.93 0.93
N THR A 199 -14.46 -7.93 0.59
CA THR A 199 -14.07 -6.81 -0.28
C THR A 199 -13.82 -5.54 0.53
N SER A 200 -13.14 -4.59 -0.10
CA SER A 200 -12.80 -3.29 0.46
C SER A 200 -12.70 -2.27 -0.70
N SER A 201 -12.39 -1.04 -0.36
CA SER A 201 -12.29 0.13 -1.23
C SER A 201 -11.15 1.02 -0.77
N ALA A 202 -10.63 1.86 -1.66
CA ALA A 202 -9.72 2.95 -1.30
C ALA A 202 -10.53 4.16 -0.79
N ASP A 203 -9.83 5.15 -0.22
CA ASP A 203 -10.47 6.41 0.19
C ASP A 203 -11.10 7.11 -1.03
N GLY A 204 -12.35 7.57 -0.90
CA GLY A 204 -13.10 8.27 -1.95
C GLY A 204 -13.66 7.38 -3.05
N GLU A 205 -13.44 6.07 -3.00
CA GLU A 205 -13.89 5.17 -4.05
C GLU A 205 -15.41 4.90 -3.98
N SER A 206 -16.02 4.77 -5.16
CA SER A 206 -17.47 4.56 -5.30
C SER A 206 -17.88 3.08 -5.32
N GLU A 207 -16.90 2.18 -5.42
CA GLU A 207 -17.12 0.74 -5.53
C GLU A 207 -16.11 -0.06 -4.67
N CYS A 208 -16.54 -1.23 -4.19
CA CYS A 208 -15.69 -2.14 -3.43
C CYS A 208 -14.88 -3.05 -4.37
N ASN A 209 -13.90 -2.47 -5.07
CA ASN A 209 -13.16 -3.07 -6.18
C ASN A 209 -11.85 -3.77 -5.78
N VAL A 210 -11.56 -3.91 -4.49
CA VAL A 210 -10.37 -4.59 -3.97
C VAL A 210 -10.73 -5.62 -2.90
N CYS A 211 -9.81 -6.53 -2.58
CA CYS A 211 -9.98 -7.46 -1.46
C CYS A 211 -9.57 -6.80 -0.14
N ALA A 212 -10.35 -7.06 0.91
CA ALA A 212 -10.02 -6.64 2.27
C ALA A 212 -8.74 -7.32 2.77
N SER A 213 -8.14 -6.76 3.83
CA SER A 213 -7.02 -7.43 4.50
C SER A 213 -7.43 -8.82 5.03
N GLY A 214 -6.53 -9.79 4.90
CA GLY A 214 -6.81 -11.19 5.18
C GLY A 214 -7.44 -11.95 4.00
N PHE A 215 -7.65 -11.28 2.86
CA PHE A 215 -8.17 -11.88 1.63
C PHE A 215 -7.26 -11.56 0.44
N TYR A 216 -7.29 -12.41 -0.57
CA TYR A 216 -6.56 -12.21 -1.81
C TYR A 216 -7.36 -12.66 -3.02
N ARG A 217 -7.02 -12.13 -4.20
CA ARG A 217 -7.51 -12.61 -5.50
C ARG A 217 -6.37 -13.18 -6.32
N ASP A 218 -6.64 -14.10 -7.24
CA ASP A 218 -5.58 -14.75 -8.00
C ASP A 218 -4.81 -13.73 -8.86
N LEU A 219 -5.52 -12.86 -9.57
CA LEU A 219 -4.97 -11.82 -10.45
C LEU A 219 -5.62 -10.47 -10.18
N ALA A 220 -4.87 -9.38 -10.38
CA ALA A 220 -5.40 -8.01 -10.26
C ALA A 220 -6.52 -7.71 -11.27
N SER A 221 -6.51 -8.36 -12.43
CA SER A 221 -7.54 -8.23 -13.47
C SER A 221 -8.85 -8.94 -13.10
N THR A 222 -8.84 -9.83 -12.12
CA THR A 222 -10.06 -10.46 -11.63
C THR A 222 -10.84 -9.44 -10.78
N PRO A 223 -12.11 -9.15 -11.11
CA PRO A 223 -12.94 -8.25 -10.29
C PRO A 223 -12.98 -8.72 -8.84
N ALA A 224 -12.82 -7.81 -7.89
CA ALA A 224 -12.95 -8.14 -6.48
C ALA A 224 -14.42 -8.33 -6.14
N THR A 225 -14.76 -9.53 -5.71
CA THR A 225 -16.11 -9.93 -5.31
C THR A 225 -15.98 -10.84 -4.08
N PRO A 226 -17.06 -11.04 -3.29
CA PRO A 226 -17.02 -11.97 -2.16
C PRO A 226 -16.60 -13.41 -2.53
N LEU A 227 -16.79 -13.79 -3.80
CA LEU A 227 -16.42 -15.10 -4.36
C LEU A 227 -14.97 -15.16 -4.86
N SER A 228 -14.46 -14.07 -5.45
CA SER A 228 -13.09 -14.03 -5.98
C SER A 228 -12.04 -13.67 -4.93
N CYS A 229 -12.43 -12.95 -3.87
CA CYS A 229 -11.59 -12.68 -2.71
C CYS A 229 -11.60 -13.88 -1.76
N LYS A 230 -10.59 -14.74 -1.91
CA LYS A 230 -10.38 -15.96 -1.13
C LYS A 230 -9.68 -15.63 0.19
N TYR A 231 -9.88 -16.47 1.19
CA TYR A 231 -9.16 -16.38 2.47
C TYR A 231 -7.65 -16.48 2.26
N CYS A 232 -6.89 -15.68 3.00
CA CYS A 232 -5.43 -15.78 2.99
C CYS A 232 -5.00 -17.19 3.40
N PRO A 233 -4.13 -17.86 2.61
CA PRO A 233 -3.69 -19.21 2.94
C PRO A 233 -2.81 -19.21 4.19
N ASP A 234 -2.79 -20.36 4.88
CA ASP A 234 -1.89 -20.58 6.00
C ASP A 234 -0.44 -20.42 5.56
N GLY A 235 0.38 -19.77 6.40
CA GLY A 235 1.76 -19.43 6.04
C GLY A 235 1.93 -18.14 5.23
N ALA A 236 0.86 -17.39 4.97
CA ALA A 236 0.93 -16.06 4.37
C ALA A 236 0.26 -14.98 5.23
N VAL A 237 0.57 -13.73 4.89
CA VAL A 237 -0.11 -12.51 5.31
C VAL A 237 -0.58 -11.82 4.04
N CYS A 238 -1.86 -11.44 4.01
CA CYS A 238 -2.49 -10.77 2.89
C CYS A 238 -2.85 -9.34 3.32
N PRO A 239 -1.99 -8.34 3.03
CA PRO A 239 -2.33 -6.94 3.16
C PRO A 239 -3.59 -6.56 2.36
N TRP A 240 -4.06 -5.32 2.54
CA TRP A 240 -5.13 -4.76 1.73
C TRP A 240 -4.79 -4.85 0.22
N ASN A 241 -5.79 -5.22 -0.60
CA ASN A 241 -5.64 -5.42 -2.05
C ASN A 241 -4.55 -6.43 -2.45
N SER A 242 -4.43 -7.54 -1.72
CA SER A 242 -3.49 -8.61 -2.05
C SER A 242 -3.91 -9.42 -3.29
N THR A 243 -2.92 -9.83 -4.06
CA THR A 243 -3.05 -10.84 -5.10
C THR A 243 -2.14 -12.03 -4.83
N LEU A 244 -2.24 -13.09 -5.63
CA LEU A 244 -1.33 -14.22 -5.51
C LEU A 244 0.14 -13.77 -5.63
N SER A 245 0.44 -12.85 -6.55
CA SER A 245 1.79 -12.32 -6.74
C SER A 245 2.26 -11.39 -5.63
N THR A 246 1.37 -10.68 -4.93
CA THR A 246 1.73 -9.67 -3.92
C THR A 246 1.56 -10.14 -2.47
N LEU A 247 1.00 -11.33 -2.23
CA LEU A 247 0.92 -11.89 -0.88
C LEU A 247 2.32 -12.04 -0.27
N VAL A 248 2.39 -11.85 1.05
CA VAL A 248 3.65 -11.86 1.80
C VAL A 248 3.74 -13.19 2.55
N LEU A 249 4.80 -13.96 2.33
CA LEU A 249 5.00 -15.20 3.07
C LEU A 249 5.44 -14.91 4.51
N LYS A 250 4.92 -15.70 5.45
CA LYS A 250 5.43 -15.75 6.82
C LYS A 250 6.81 -16.41 6.81
N LYS A 251 7.62 -16.12 7.83
CA LYS A 251 8.88 -16.82 8.07
C LYS A 251 8.62 -18.33 8.13
N ASN A 252 9.60 -19.12 7.68
CA ASN A 252 9.55 -20.58 7.57
C ASN A 252 8.63 -21.13 6.46
N TYR A 253 8.13 -20.28 5.56
CA TYR A 253 7.39 -20.71 4.38
C TYR A 253 8.13 -20.35 3.10
N TRP A 254 7.95 -21.20 2.10
CA TRP A 254 8.51 -21.06 0.76
C TRP A 254 7.47 -21.44 -0.28
N ARG A 255 7.61 -20.86 -1.48
CA ARG A 255 6.81 -21.24 -2.65
C ARG A 255 7.65 -21.22 -3.91
N LEU A 256 7.26 -22.08 -4.86
CA LEU A 256 7.97 -22.25 -6.12
C LEU A 256 7.91 -21.01 -7.02
N SER A 257 6.81 -20.27 -6.99
CA SER A 257 6.67 -19.05 -7.80
C SER A 257 5.70 -18.07 -7.15
N PRO A 258 5.74 -16.77 -7.52
CA PRO A 258 4.76 -15.79 -7.07
C PRO A 258 3.30 -16.12 -7.43
N MET A 259 3.08 -17.01 -8.41
CA MET A 259 1.75 -17.45 -8.84
C MET A 259 1.38 -18.84 -8.32
N SER A 260 2.17 -19.41 -7.41
CA SER A 260 1.84 -20.67 -6.76
C SER A 260 0.90 -20.43 -5.58
N MET A 261 -0.22 -21.15 -5.55
CA MET A 261 -1.10 -21.25 -4.37
C MET A 261 -0.55 -22.22 -3.32
N GLU A 262 0.37 -23.11 -3.71
CA GLU A 262 0.97 -24.07 -2.81
C GLU A 262 2.11 -23.43 -2.03
N LEU A 263 1.91 -23.31 -0.71
CA LEU A 263 2.89 -22.83 0.26
C LEU A 263 3.41 -24.02 1.05
N ARG A 264 4.73 -24.14 1.17
CA ARG A 264 5.39 -25.23 1.88
C ARG A 264 6.17 -24.69 3.07
N ALA A 265 6.04 -25.34 4.22
CA ALA A 265 6.88 -25.06 5.37
C ALA A 265 8.29 -25.64 5.15
N CYS A 266 9.33 -24.93 5.56
CA CYS A 266 10.72 -25.31 5.28
C CYS A 266 11.34 -26.22 6.35
N SER A 267 11.11 -25.93 7.63
CA SER A 267 11.66 -26.72 8.73
C SER A 267 10.74 -26.67 9.95
N THR A 268 10.80 -27.67 10.82
CA THR A 268 10.11 -27.66 12.13
C THR A 268 11.00 -27.15 13.26
N THR A 269 12.26 -26.82 12.97
CA THR A 269 13.23 -26.37 13.98
C THR A 269 13.22 -24.84 14.16
N SER A 270 13.92 -24.34 15.19
CA SER A 270 14.00 -22.91 15.53
C SER A 270 14.77 -22.08 14.50
N VAL A 271 15.64 -22.70 13.70
CA VAL A 271 16.39 -22.05 12.61
C VAL A 271 15.80 -22.53 11.29
N THR A 272 15.41 -21.58 10.43
CA THR A 272 14.80 -21.88 9.13
C THR A 272 15.61 -21.22 8.02
N PRO A 273 15.82 -21.92 6.89
CA PRO A 273 16.48 -21.34 5.73
C PRO A 273 15.54 -20.42 4.93
N CYS A 274 14.26 -20.34 5.31
CA CYS A 274 13.24 -19.55 4.64
C CYS A 274 12.86 -18.33 5.48
N ASP A 275 13.31 -17.15 5.07
CA ASP A 275 12.94 -15.89 5.69
C ASP A 275 11.51 -15.47 5.36
N GLY A 276 10.94 -15.96 4.25
CA GLY A 276 9.63 -15.56 3.76
C GLY A 276 9.66 -14.17 3.13
N GLY A 277 8.57 -13.40 3.27
CA GLY A 277 8.48 -12.02 2.77
C GLY A 277 7.77 -11.85 1.42
N PRO A 278 7.82 -10.64 0.82
CA PRO A 278 7.10 -10.27 -0.41
C PRO A 278 7.79 -10.78 -1.69
N GLY A 279 8.72 -11.74 -1.57
CA GLY A 279 9.64 -12.14 -2.63
C GLY A 279 8.97 -12.33 -4.00
N THR A 280 9.55 -11.75 -5.03
CA THR A 280 9.11 -11.85 -6.43
C THR A 280 9.77 -13.00 -7.18
N SER A 281 10.66 -13.75 -6.51
CA SER A 281 11.39 -14.88 -7.06
C SER A 281 11.47 -16.02 -6.02
N PRO A 282 11.75 -17.27 -6.46
CA PRO A 282 11.85 -18.42 -5.56
C PRO A 282 12.97 -18.26 -4.52
N ASP A 283 14.07 -17.60 -4.91
CA ASP A 283 15.21 -17.32 -4.02
C ASP A 283 14.96 -16.10 -3.12
N GLY A 284 13.99 -15.25 -3.47
CA GLY A 284 13.63 -14.06 -2.68
C GLY A 284 12.99 -14.39 -1.34
N TYR A 285 12.64 -15.66 -1.08
CA TYR A 285 12.13 -16.15 0.20
C TYR A 285 13.23 -16.74 1.08
N CYS A 286 14.44 -16.90 0.55
CA CYS A 286 15.52 -17.61 1.20
C CYS A 286 16.38 -16.70 2.05
N ALA A 287 16.82 -17.23 3.18
CA ALA A 287 17.84 -16.59 3.99
C ALA A 287 19.13 -16.45 3.18
N LYS A 288 19.87 -15.37 3.44
CA LYS A 288 21.12 -15.07 2.72
C LYS A 288 22.06 -16.29 2.71
N GLY A 289 22.56 -16.65 1.54
CA GLY A 289 23.42 -17.82 1.35
C GLY A 289 22.67 -19.09 0.91
N ASN A 290 21.33 -19.06 0.97
CA ASN A 290 20.48 -20.17 0.55
C ASN A 290 19.69 -19.82 -0.73
N SER A 291 19.32 -20.83 -1.49
CA SER A 291 18.56 -20.74 -2.74
C SER A 291 17.77 -22.02 -3.01
N GLY A 292 16.98 -22.02 -4.09
CA GLY A 292 16.34 -23.22 -4.60
C GLY A 292 15.14 -23.73 -3.78
N PRO A 293 14.69 -24.97 -4.05
CA PRO A 293 13.54 -25.56 -3.37
C PRO A 293 13.70 -25.60 -1.86
N LEU A 294 12.72 -25.04 -1.14
CA LEU A 294 12.73 -24.91 0.33
C LEU A 294 13.97 -24.21 0.90
N CYS A 295 14.70 -23.48 0.07
CA CYS A 295 15.96 -22.82 0.44
C CYS A 295 17.03 -23.80 0.97
N GLN A 296 17.06 -25.03 0.45
CA GLN A 296 17.99 -26.07 0.89
C GLN A 296 19.22 -26.21 -0.02
N ILE A 297 19.47 -25.22 -0.89
CA ILE A 297 20.66 -25.18 -1.75
C ILE A 297 21.54 -24.02 -1.30
N CYS A 298 22.83 -24.27 -1.15
CA CYS A 298 23.80 -23.22 -0.84
C CYS A 298 24.18 -22.44 -2.09
N THR A 299 24.28 -21.12 -1.97
CA THR A 299 24.71 -20.27 -3.10
C THR A 299 26.21 -20.37 -3.39
N SER A 300 27.00 -20.85 -2.42
CA SER A 300 28.43 -21.08 -2.58
C SER A 300 28.68 -22.55 -2.92
N ASP A 301 29.50 -22.79 -3.95
CA ASP A 301 29.84 -24.15 -4.41
C ASP A 301 30.73 -24.93 -3.43
N ASP A 302 31.39 -24.23 -2.49
CA ASP A 302 32.26 -24.82 -1.47
C ASP A 302 31.48 -25.17 -0.17
N GLN A 303 30.15 -25.05 -0.19
CA GLN A 303 29.28 -25.29 0.95
C GLN A 303 28.20 -26.32 0.65
N PHE A 304 27.75 -27.04 1.67
CA PHE A 304 26.63 -27.97 1.58
C PHE A 304 25.55 -27.63 2.61
N PHE A 305 24.31 -27.95 2.29
CA PHE A 305 23.20 -27.73 3.20
C PHE A 305 23.14 -28.85 4.26
N SER A 306 23.21 -28.46 5.52
CA SER A 306 23.14 -29.35 6.67
C SER A 306 21.71 -29.35 7.23
N ALA A 307 20.95 -30.41 6.99
CA ALA A 307 19.58 -30.54 7.46
C ALA A 307 19.41 -30.43 9.00
N PRO A 308 20.34 -30.92 9.85
CA PRO A 308 20.25 -30.76 11.29
C PRO A 308 20.35 -29.31 11.76
N THR A 309 21.21 -28.51 11.13
CA THR A 309 21.46 -27.11 11.53
C THR A 309 20.64 -26.11 10.70
N ASN A 310 20.02 -26.58 9.61
CA ASN A 310 19.31 -25.78 8.60
C ASN A 310 20.17 -24.64 8.04
N GLN A 311 21.47 -24.88 7.88
CA GLN A 311 22.45 -23.90 7.44
C GLN A 311 23.40 -24.48 6.39
N CYS A 312 24.04 -23.59 5.65
CA CYS A 312 25.15 -23.92 4.76
C CYS A 312 26.44 -24.02 5.57
N GLU A 313 27.07 -25.19 5.50
CA GLU A 313 28.35 -25.50 6.16
C GLU A 313 29.43 -25.72 5.11
N ASP A 314 30.68 -25.38 5.44
CA ASP A 314 31.81 -25.55 4.52
C ASP A 314 32.09 -27.03 4.25
N CYS A 315 32.40 -27.34 3.00
CA CYS A 315 32.76 -28.68 2.59
C CYS A 315 34.09 -29.14 3.25
N PRO A 316 34.20 -30.42 3.64
CA PRO A 316 35.45 -30.95 4.18
C PRO A 316 36.61 -30.78 3.19
N SER A 317 37.81 -30.54 3.69
CA SER A 317 38.99 -30.38 2.82
C SER A 317 39.25 -31.65 1.97
N ALA A 318 39.80 -31.50 0.77
CA ALA A 318 40.15 -32.64 -0.08
C ALA A 318 41.13 -33.63 0.61
N ALA A 319 41.94 -33.14 1.55
CA ALA A 319 42.87 -33.96 2.34
C ALA A 319 42.14 -34.95 3.28
N SER A 320 41.01 -34.55 3.86
CA SER A 320 40.19 -35.43 4.70
C SER A 320 39.55 -36.59 3.92
N VAL A 321 39.42 -36.46 2.59
CA VAL A 321 38.75 -37.44 1.71
C VAL A 321 39.74 -38.31 0.95
N ALA A 322 40.84 -37.72 0.48
CA ALA A 322 41.83 -38.42 -0.34
C ALA A 322 42.46 -39.62 0.40
N ILE A 323 42.68 -39.47 1.71
CA ILE A 323 43.31 -40.51 2.55
C ILE A 323 42.42 -41.77 2.64
N PRO A 324 41.14 -41.72 3.06
CA PRO A 324 40.29 -42.90 3.09
C PRO A 324 40.03 -43.49 1.69
N MET A 325 39.87 -42.67 0.65
CA MET A 325 39.76 -43.16 -0.74
C MET A 325 41.00 -43.92 -1.20
N LEU A 326 42.21 -43.41 -0.92
CA LEU A 326 43.46 -44.11 -1.22
C LEU A 326 43.58 -45.44 -0.45
N VAL A 327 43.08 -45.50 0.78
CA VAL A 327 43.06 -46.74 1.57
C VAL A 327 42.09 -47.75 0.95
N VAL A 328 40.88 -47.35 0.57
CA VAL A 328 39.88 -48.25 -0.04
C VAL A 328 40.32 -48.72 -1.43
N VAL A 329 40.78 -47.81 -2.30
CA VAL A 329 41.28 -48.17 -3.62
C VAL A 329 42.56 -48.99 -3.50
N GLY A 330 43.46 -48.60 -2.61
CA GLY A 330 44.71 -49.32 -2.33
C GLY A 330 44.46 -50.74 -1.83
N THR A 331 43.48 -50.95 -0.95
CA THR A 331 43.10 -52.28 -0.47
C THR A 331 42.44 -53.12 -1.57
N LEU A 332 41.55 -52.56 -2.39
CA LEU A 332 40.96 -53.27 -3.54
C LEU A 332 42.03 -53.66 -4.58
N VAL A 333 42.96 -52.75 -4.89
CA VAL A 333 44.09 -53.03 -5.79
C VAL A 333 45.00 -54.10 -5.17
N ALA A 334 45.32 -54.00 -3.88
CA ALA A 334 46.12 -55.01 -3.19
C ALA A 334 45.45 -56.39 -3.22
N ILE A 335 44.13 -56.47 -2.97
CA ILE A 335 43.35 -57.71 -3.04
C ILE A 335 43.38 -58.30 -4.46
N THR A 336 43.18 -57.47 -5.49
CA THR A 336 43.20 -57.93 -6.89
C THR A 336 44.59 -58.37 -7.34
N LEU A 337 45.65 -57.67 -6.95
CA LEU A 337 47.04 -58.06 -7.23
C LEU A 337 47.42 -59.35 -6.49
N PHE A 338 47.08 -59.49 -5.20
CA PHE A 338 47.28 -60.72 -4.44
C PHE A 338 46.53 -61.91 -5.07
N SER A 339 45.32 -61.67 -5.57
CA SER A 339 44.51 -62.71 -6.23
C SER A 339 45.13 -63.15 -7.56
N LYS A 340 45.80 -62.25 -8.30
CA LYS A 340 46.48 -62.56 -9.56
C LYS A 340 47.80 -63.31 -9.35
N GLU A 341 48.63 -62.88 -8.42
CA GLU A 341 49.94 -63.51 -8.17
C GLU A 341 49.81 -64.93 -7.61
N ARG A 342 48.80 -65.18 -6.77
CA ARG A 342 48.50 -66.53 -6.28
C ARG A 342 47.88 -67.44 -7.35
N CYS A 343 47.25 -66.89 -8.40
CA CYS A 343 46.64 -67.69 -9.47
C CYS A 343 47.68 -68.14 -10.52
N THR A 344 48.71 -67.33 -10.79
CA THR A 344 49.77 -67.67 -11.77
C THR A 344 50.82 -68.62 -11.20
N THR A 345 51.16 -68.53 -9.91
CA THR A 345 52.16 -69.44 -9.30
C THR A 345 51.62 -70.85 -9.04
N SER A 346 50.33 -71.01 -8.72
CA SER A 346 49.75 -72.33 -8.43
C SER A 346 49.31 -73.13 -9.66
N PHE A 347 49.05 -72.47 -10.80
CA PHE A 347 48.54 -73.16 -12.00
C PHE A 347 49.64 -73.53 -13.01
N CYS A 348 50.80 -72.88 -12.98
CA CYS A 348 51.88 -73.13 -13.94
C CYS A 348 53.01 -74.04 -13.44
N THR A 349 53.06 -74.35 -12.13
CA THR A 349 54.00 -75.36 -11.62
C THR A 349 53.23 -76.58 -11.14
N GLY A 350 53.29 -77.66 -11.90
CA GLY A 350 52.62 -78.95 -11.62
C GLY A 350 53.15 -79.68 -10.39
N ARG A 351 53.32 -79.00 -9.25
CA ARG A 351 53.66 -79.57 -7.95
C ARG A 351 52.50 -79.39 -7.00
N ARG A 352 51.93 -80.51 -6.58
CA ARG A 352 50.98 -80.61 -5.45
C ARG A 352 51.60 -79.96 -4.21
N PRO A 353 51.06 -78.85 -3.68
CA PRO A 353 51.48 -78.36 -2.39
C PRO A 353 50.72 -79.15 -1.33
N THR A 354 51.45 -80.03 -0.64
CA THR A 354 51.06 -80.55 0.67
C THR A 354 51.39 -79.49 1.72
N SER A 355 50.48 -78.56 1.98
CA SER A 355 50.41 -77.86 3.26
C SER A 355 49.00 -77.29 3.44
N THR A 356 48.47 -77.49 4.65
CA THR A 356 47.08 -77.82 4.92
C THR A 356 46.21 -76.66 5.42
N GLU A 357 46.70 -75.41 5.39
CA GLU A 357 45.96 -74.30 6.02
C GLU A 357 45.53 -73.18 5.07
N GLU A 358 46.26 -72.89 3.98
CA GLU A 358 45.85 -71.80 3.06
C GLU A 358 44.80 -72.21 2.01
N GLY A 359 44.55 -73.51 1.84
CA GLY A 359 43.54 -74.04 0.91
C GLY A 359 42.10 -73.94 1.42
N ALA A 360 41.90 -73.71 2.72
CA ALA A 360 40.57 -73.66 3.33
C ALA A 360 39.80 -72.39 2.92
N LEU A 361 40.46 -71.22 2.90
CA LEU A 361 39.83 -69.95 2.57
C LEU A 361 39.51 -69.85 1.08
N SER A 362 40.41 -70.30 0.18
CA SER A 362 40.14 -70.25 -1.27
C SER A 362 39.08 -71.27 -1.69
N SER A 363 39.06 -72.46 -1.07
CA SER A 363 37.95 -73.41 -1.22
C SER A 363 36.65 -72.86 -0.63
N ALA A 364 36.70 -72.13 0.49
CA ALA A 364 35.52 -71.51 1.09
C ALA A 364 34.96 -70.40 0.20
N LEU A 365 35.81 -69.55 -0.39
CA LEU A 365 35.38 -68.47 -1.28
C LEU A 365 34.85 -68.98 -2.63
N THR A 366 35.47 -70.01 -3.20
CA THR A 366 34.95 -70.63 -4.43
C THR A 366 33.64 -71.39 -4.18
N LYS A 367 33.52 -72.09 -3.05
CA LYS A 367 32.25 -72.69 -2.62
C LYS A 367 31.21 -71.61 -2.33
N PHE A 368 31.57 -70.52 -1.67
CA PHE A 368 30.68 -69.40 -1.39
C PHE A 368 30.19 -68.74 -2.68
N ASN A 369 31.06 -68.49 -3.66
CA ASN A 369 30.65 -67.90 -4.94
C ASN A 369 29.79 -68.85 -5.78
N HIS A 370 30.07 -70.16 -5.73
CA HIS A 370 29.22 -71.16 -6.36
C HIS A 370 27.84 -71.26 -5.67
N TYR A 371 27.81 -71.20 -4.34
CA TYR A 371 26.57 -71.21 -3.56
C TYR A 371 25.78 -69.90 -3.71
N ALA A 372 26.46 -68.76 -3.75
CA ALA A 372 25.88 -67.44 -3.97
C ALA A 372 25.28 -67.31 -5.38
N SER A 373 25.92 -67.89 -6.40
CA SER A 373 25.37 -67.92 -7.75
C SER A 373 24.18 -68.87 -7.87
N GLN A 374 24.21 -70.06 -7.23
CA GLN A 374 23.06 -70.97 -7.22
C GLN A 374 21.84 -70.43 -6.45
N MET A 375 22.05 -69.69 -5.35
CA MET A 375 20.95 -69.08 -4.59
C MET A 375 20.43 -67.77 -5.19
N GLY A 376 21.01 -67.32 -6.31
CA GLY A 376 20.68 -66.03 -6.93
C GLY A 376 20.95 -64.84 -6.00
N LEU A 377 21.88 -64.98 -5.04
CA LEU A 377 22.19 -63.94 -4.06
C LEU A 377 22.68 -62.66 -4.74
N TRP A 378 23.43 -62.79 -5.84
CA TRP A 378 23.86 -61.65 -6.65
C TRP A 378 22.68 -60.88 -7.25
N ALA A 379 21.66 -61.57 -7.77
CA ALA A 379 20.47 -60.91 -8.32
C ALA A 379 19.66 -60.21 -7.20
N LYS A 380 19.50 -60.87 -6.05
CA LYS A 380 18.81 -60.29 -4.89
C LYS A 380 19.53 -59.08 -4.31
N LEU A 381 20.86 -59.14 -4.21
CA LEU A 381 21.69 -58.02 -3.77
C LEU A 381 21.57 -56.84 -4.74
N LYS A 382 21.65 -57.08 -6.05
CA LYS A 382 21.44 -56.04 -7.06
C LYS A 382 20.06 -55.39 -6.93
N ILE A 383 19.00 -56.19 -6.76
CA ILE A 383 17.64 -55.66 -6.57
C ILE A 383 17.55 -54.82 -5.29
N MET A 384 18.15 -55.26 -4.18
CA MET A 384 18.19 -54.46 -2.94
C MET A 384 18.93 -53.13 -3.11
N ILE A 385 20.07 -53.13 -3.83
CA ILE A 385 20.84 -51.91 -4.13
C ILE A 385 19.99 -50.95 -4.98
N TYR A 386 19.38 -51.44 -6.06
CA TYR A 386 18.52 -50.64 -6.93
C TYR A 386 17.33 -50.05 -6.16
N TRP A 387 16.70 -50.86 -5.32
CA TRP A 387 15.60 -50.40 -4.48
C TRP A 387 16.04 -49.31 -3.52
N TYR A 388 17.17 -49.49 -2.83
CA TYR A 388 17.75 -48.49 -1.92
C TYR A 388 18.06 -47.17 -2.65
N GLN A 389 18.67 -47.24 -3.84
CA GLN A 389 18.98 -46.07 -4.67
C GLN A 389 17.72 -45.30 -5.09
N ILE A 390 16.68 -46.01 -5.55
CA ILE A 390 15.41 -45.38 -5.94
C ILE A 390 14.81 -44.69 -4.73
N VAL A 391 14.64 -45.41 -3.62
CA VAL A 391 14.00 -44.91 -2.39
C VAL A 391 14.70 -43.68 -1.85
N THR A 392 16.04 -43.69 -1.78
CA THR A 392 16.81 -42.57 -1.24
C THR A 392 16.81 -41.34 -2.15
N SER A 393 16.52 -41.50 -3.45
CA SER A 393 16.38 -40.40 -4.39
C SER A 393 14.98 -39.75 -4.41
N LEU A 394 13.94 -40.46 -3.96
CA LEU A 394 12.55 -39.98 -3.94
C LEU A 394 12.34 -38.67 -3.14
N PRO A 395 12.90 -38.47 -1.93
CA PRO A 395 12.70 -37.24 -1.18
C PRO A 395 13.26 -36.02 -1.94
N ILE A 396 14.39 -36.19 -2.63
CA ILE A 396 15.05 -35.12 -3.37
C ILE A 396 14.26 -34.78 -4.64
N ILE A 397 13.84 -35.80 -5.41
CA ILE A 397 13.20 -35.61 -6.72
C ILE A 397 11.75 -35.15 -6.57
N TYR A 398 11.00 -35.78 -5.66
CA TYR A 398 9.57 -35.55 -5.51
C TYR A 398 9.22 -34.66 -4.32
N SER A 399 10.21 -34.21 -3.54
CA SER A 399 10.00 -33.45 -2.31
C SER A 399 9.06 -34.15 -1.32
N VAL A 400 9.09 -35.49 -1.29
CA VAL A 400 8.29 -36.30 -0.37
C VAL A 400 9.05 -36.46 0.94
N SER A 401 8.49 -35.98 2.05
CA SER A 401 9.00 -36.24 3.39
C SER A 401 8.62 -37.64 3.82
N PHE A 402 9.60 -38.50 4.06
CA PHE A 402 9.38 -39.80 4.72
C PHE A 402 9.38 -39.63 6.23
N ASP A 403 8.61 -40.46 6.92
CA ASP A 403 8.57 -40.48 8.38
C ASP A 403 9.94 -40.91 8.96
N VAL A 404 10.27 -40.44 10.16
CA VAL A 404 11.55 -40.70 10.84
C VAL A 404 11.76 -42.21 11.01
N ASP A 405 10.68 -42.95 11.29
CA ASP A 405 10.67 -44.40 11.44
C ASP A 405 11.22 -45.12 10.20
N TYR A 406 10.97 -44.56 9.01
CA TYR A 406 11.46 -45.10 7.75
C TYR A 406 12.98 -45.01 7.65
N PHE A 407 13.57 -43.90 8.07
CA PHE A 407 15.01 -43.71 8.04
C PHE A 407 15.74 -44.60 9.04
N THR A 408 15.19 -44.81 10.24
CA THR A 408 15.71 -45.80 11.20
C THR A 408 15.68 -47.23 10.66
N LEU A 409 14.65 -47.59 9.87
CA LEU A 409 14.61 -48.90 9.22
C LEU A 409 15.67 -49.03 8.11
N MET A 410 15.97 -47.93 7.41
CA MET A 410 16.95 -47.90 6.33
C MET A 410 18.40 -47.74 6.81
N GLU A 411 18.64 -47.31 8.04
CA GLU A 411 19.97 -47.07 8.61
C GLU A 411 20.96 -48.25 8.45
N PRO A 412 20.57 -49.53 8.70
CA PRO A 412 21.49 -50.65 8.50
C PRO A 412 21.86 -50.84 7.03
N LEU A 413 20.92 -50.61 6.11
CA LEU A 413 21.16 -50.69 4.66
C LEU A 413 22.01 -49.50 4.19
N ALA A 414 21.78 -48.31 4.74
CA ALA A 414 22.58 -47.11 4.46
C ALA A 414 24.03 -47.30 4.86
N SER A 415 24.30 -47.89 6.04
CA SER A 415 25.68 -48.18 6.47
C SER A 415 26.44 -49.15 5.54
N ILE A 416 25.72 -49.99 4.79
CA ILE A 416 26.29 -51.00 3.89
C ILE A 416 26.46 -50.45 2.47
N PHE A 417 25.52 -49.63 1.99
CA PHE A 417 25.42 -49.22 0.58
C PHE A 417 25.72 -47.74 0.33
N ASP A 418 25.75 -46.91 1.36
CA ASP A 418 26.19 -45.52 1.23
C ASP A 418 27.71 -45.44 1.28
N VAL A 419 28.34 -45.47 0.09
CA VAL A 419 29.78 -45.28 -0.05
C VAL A 419 30.21 -43.89 0.49
N GLY A 420 29.28 -42.93 0.56
CA GLY A 420 29.48 -41.61 1.17
C GLY A 420 29.41 -41.60 2.70
N HIS A 421 28.96 -42.68 3.35
CA HIS A 421 29.09 -42.84 4.80
C HIS A 421 30.38 -43.59 5.17
N PHE A 422 30.93 -44.40 4.26
CA PHE A 422 32.26 -45.01 4.42
C PHE A 422 33.41 -43.98 4.31
N ILE A 423 33.12 -42.84 3.70
CA ILE A 423 34.01 -41.69 3.53
C ILE A 423 33.16 -40.47 3.92
N ASP A 424 33.16 -40.04 5.19
CA ASP A 424 32.39 -38.89 5.74
C ASP A 424 32.47 -37.61 4.87
N PHE A 425 31.82 -37.61 3.72
CA PHE A 425 31.95 -36.58 2.72
C PHE A 425 30.58 -36.35 2.08
N PRO A 426 29.98 -35.17 2.34
CA PRO A 426 28.69 -34.84 1.78
C PRO A 426 28.74 -34.90 0.26
N SER A 427 27.85 -35.69 -0.34
CA SER A 427 27.74 -35.79 -1.80
C SER A 427 27.58 -34.46 -2.57
N PRO A 428 27.07 -33.34 -2.01
CA PRO A 428 27.09 -32.04 -2.67
C PRO A 428 28.50 -31.47 -2.88
N CYS A 429 29.47 -31.85 -2.04
CA CYS A 429 30.83 -31.31 -2.02
C CYS A 429 31.76 -31.83 -3.12
N PHE A 430 31.29 -32.72 -4.02
CA PHE A 430 32.09 -33.24 -5.13
C PHE A 430 32.37 -32.20 -6.25
N ASN A 431 32.21 -30.91 -5.99
CA ASN A 431 32.45 -29.80 -6.91
C ASN A 431 31.80 -30.03 -8.29
N THR A 432 30.53 -30.44 -8.24
CA THR A 432 29.68 -30.63 -9.42
C THR A 432 28.49 -29.71 -9.27
N SER A 433 28.16 -28.93 -10.30
CA SER A 433 26.99 -28.04 -10.26
C SER A 433 25.73 -28.82 -9.87
N TYR A 434 24.73 -28.17 -9.27
CA TYR A 434 23.48 -28.82 -8.86
C TYR A 434 22.88 -29.70 -9.97
N THR A 435 22.86 -29.20 -11.21
CA THR A 435 22.40 -29.94 -12.40
C THR A 435 23.24 -31.17 -12.69
N LEU A 436 24.57 -31.08 -12.53
CA LEU A 436 25.48 -32.19 -12.76
C LEU A 436 25.44 -33.21 -11.62
N ASN A 437 25.17 -32.79 -10.38
CA ASN A 437 24.90 -33.67 -9.25
C ASN A 437 23.58 -34.42 -9.44
N LEU A 438 22.53 -33.73 -9.91
CA LEU A 438 21.27 -34.35 -10.35
C LEU A 438 21.50 -35.35 -11.49
N LEU A 439 22.27 -34.98 -12.51
CA LEU A 439 22.64 -35.87 -13.61
C LEU A 439 23.43 -37.08 -13.10
N MET A 440 24.43 -36.89 -12.23
CA MET A 440 25.20 -37.99 -11.65
C MET A 440 24.29 -38.91 -10.84
N ARG A 441 23.40 -38.39 -9.98
CA ARG A 441 22.42 -39.22 -9.26
C ARG A 441 21.46 -39.96 -10.21
N CYS A 442 21.09 -39.34 -11.33
CA CYS A 442 20.29 -39.97 -12.38
C CYS A 442 21.08 -40.97 -13.25
N LEU A 443 22.42 -40.86 -13.36
CA LEU A 443 23.30 -41.68 -14.20
C LEU A 443 24.02 -42.81 -13.45
N VAL A 444 24.16 -42.69 -12.11
CA VAL A 444 24.64 -43.75 -11.22
C VAL A 444 23.79 -45.05 -11.26
N PRO A 445 22.55 -45.14 -11.80
CA PRO A 445 21.89 -46.43 -11.95
C PRO A 445 22.50 -47.37 -13.00
N ALA A 446 23.51 -46.96 -13.78
CA ALA A 446 23.92 -47.70 -14.99
C ALA A 446 25.27 -48.43 -14.94
N VAL A 447 26.06 -48.34 -13.86
CA VAL A 447 27.40 -48.96 -13.82
C VAL A 447 27.54 -49.93 -12.64
N SER A 448 26.91 -51.10 -12.73
CA SER A 448 27.36 -52.33 -12.04
C SER A 448 26.76 -53.63 -12.60
#